data_AF-A0A1V2P850-F1
#
_entry.id   AF-A0A1V2P850-F1
#
_cell.length_a   1.000
_cell.length_b   1.000
_cell.length_c   1.000
_cell.angle_alpha   90.00
_cell.angle_beta   90.00
_cell.angle_gamma   90.00
#
_symmetry.space_group_name_H-M   'P 1'
#
loop_
_entity.id
_entity.type
_entity.pdbx_description
1 polymer ?
#
loop_
_entity_poly.entity_id
_entity_poly.type
_entity_poly.pdbx_seq_one_letter_code
_entity_poly.pdbx_strand_id
1 'polypeptide(L)'
;MVSATVGVDLRDGGRWTSLHLGGAEWLWAGPGLVSGPRTGRAVFTDAGGLDECFPTVRGTPDHGGLWNQVWTDDGEWDAVRWDDVVLRRRMNGGTRPDAAPLAVPRADTGAVWADYELTAPPGYQFVWAAHALLDCAVGASVDVPDKTACRLYPDEGPWVEGDWSSTLSTYGPSDGTAVGAVLVDCPSATVRDRGMALTFELSCPGQPVSTAVWRNLEGFPAGAPYRSLGVEPMLGRVFDLAEAGPGDAAVVPDGGRLTWRLVVSARPA
;
A
#
# COMPACT_ATOMS: atom_id res chain seq x y z
N MET A 1 -10.34 -11.24 -23.35
CA MET A 1 -9.43 -11.22 -22.18
C MET A 1 -9.67 -9.92 -21.46
N VAL A 2 -9.92 -9.97 -20.15
CA VAL A 2 -9.98 -8.75 -19.34
C VAL A 2 -8.55 -8.24 -19.23
N SER A 3 -8.30 -6.97 -19.58
CA SER A 3 -6.97 -6.38 -19.50
C SER A 3 -6.69 -5.93 -18.07
N ALA A 4 -5.50 -6.25 -17.56
CA ALA A 4 -4.97 -5.71 -16.32
C ALA A 4 -4.20 -4.42 -16.66
N THR A 5 -4.61 -3.28 -16.11
CA THR A 5 -3.95 -1.99 -16.39
C THR A 5 -3.79 -1.16 -15.13
N VAL A 6 -2.68 -0.44 -15.07
CA VAL A 6 -2.35 0.52 -14.02
C VAL A 6 -2.01 1.85 -14.66
N GLY A 7 -2.62 2.92 -14.17
CA GLY A 7 -2.25 4.29 -14.53
C GLY A 7 -1.34 4.87 -13.46
N VAL A 8 -0.29 5.56 -13.87
CA VAL A 8 0.67 6.22 -12.97
C VAL A 8 0.82 7.69 -13.34
N ASP A 9 1.00 8.56 -12.35
CA ASP A 9 1.35 9.97 -12.55
C ASP A 9 2.74 10.27 -11.99
N LEU A 10 3.74 10.23 -12.87
CA LEU A 10 5.14 10.51 -12.51
C LEU A 10 5.36 11.96 -12.06
N ARG A 11 4.46 12.89 -12.38
CA ARG A 11 4.57 14.29 -11.94
C ARG A 11 3.97 14.51 -10.55
N ASP A 12 3.16 13.59 -10.07
CA ASP A 12 2.46 13.66 -8.78
C ASP A 12 2.83 12.48 -7.88
N GLY A 13 4.10 12.41 -7.46
CA GLY A 13 4.55 11.39 -6.51
C GLY A 13 4.81 10.02 -7.10
N GLY A 14 4.72 9.86 -8.43
CA GLY A 14 4.75 8.54 -9.06
C GLY A 14 3.50 7.71 -8.77
N ARG A 15 2.47 8.34 -8.19
CA ARG A 15 1.25 7.73 -7.68
C ARG A 15 0.55 6.85 -8.70
N TRP A 16 -0.02 5.72 -8.25
CA TRP A 16 -0.94 4.96 -9.10
C TRP A 16 -2.30 5.63 -9.03
N THR A 17 -2.77 6.13 -10.17
CA THR A 17 -4.01 6.88 -10.29
C THR A 17 -5.20 5.99 -10.67
N SER A 18 -4.93 4.77 -11.14
CA SER A 18 -5.94 3.77 -11.48
C SER A 18 -5.37 2.36 -11.38
N LEU A 19 -6.23 1.41 -11.00
CA LEU A 19 -5.96 -0.03 -11.03
C LEU A 19 -7.20 -0.73 -11.58
N HIS A 20 -7.18 -1.03 -12.88
CA HIS A 20 -8.22 -1.84 -13.50
C HIS A 20 -7.80 -3.31 -13.52
N LEU A 21 -8.50 -4.14 -12.75
CA LEU A 21 -8.23 -5.56 -12.64
C LEU A 21 -9.53 -6.33 -12.40
N GLY A 22 -9.72 -7.48 -13.02
CA GLY A 22 -10.96 -8.23 -12.84
C GLY A 22 -12.23 -7.53 -13.37
N GLY A 23 -12.06 -6.54 -14.25
CA GLY A 23 -13.17 -5.82 -14.89
C GLY A 23 -13.71 -4.63 -14.08
N ALA A 24 -13.03 -4.26 -12.99
CA ALA A 24 -13.37 -3.12 -12.16
C ALA A 24 -12.15 -2.19 -11.97
N GLU A 25 -12.42 -0.90 -11.78
CA GLU A 25 -11.49 0.02 -11.13
C GLU A 25 -11.56 -0.24 -9.63
N TRP A 26 -10.40 -0.34 -8.98
CA TRP A 26 -10.29 -0.65 -7.55
C TRP A 26 -9.88 0.53 -6.71
N LEU A 27 -9.12 1.48 -7.27
CA LEU A 27 -8.60 2.59 -6.49
C LEU A 27 -9.68 3.65 -6.31
N TRP A 28 -9.83 4.08 -5.06
CA TRP A 28 -10.62 5.25 -4.73
C TRP A 28 -9.91 6.48 -5.29
N ALA A 29 -10.60 7.21 -6.17
CA ALA A 29 -10.22 8.58 -6.49
C ALA A 29 -10.77 9.48 -5.39
N GLY A 30 -9.99 10.44 -4.90
CA GLY A 30 -10.42 11.45 -3.94
C GLY A 30 -10.83 12.76 -4.62
N PRO A 31 -11.93 12.81 -5.42
CA PRO A 31 -12.26 13.98 -6.19
C PRO A 31 -12.49 15.19 -5.27
N GLY A 32 -11.85 16.31 -5.60
CA GLY A 32 -12.06 17.59 -4.93
C GLY A 32 -11.19 17.84 -3.70
N LEU A 33 -10.40 16.86 -3.22
CA LEU A 33 -9.47 17.09 -2.12
C LEU A 33 -8.22 17.87 -2.55
N VAL A 34 -7.81 17.70 -3.82
CA VAL A 34 -6.63 18.35 -4.38
C VAL A 34 -6.91 18.83 -5.80
N SER A 35 -6.58 20.09 -6.08
CA SER A 35 -6.44 20.61 -7.45
C SER A 35 -4.97 20.68 -7.87
N GLY A 36 -4.63 20.05 -9.00
CA GLY A 36 -3.26 20.04 -9.55
C GLY A 36 -2.32 19.05 -8.85
N PRO A 37 -1.05 18.98 -9.28
CA PRO A 37 -0.07 18.07 -8.68
C PRO A 37 0.25 18.47 -7.24
N ARG A 38 0.60 17.49 -6.41
CA ARG A 38 1.02 17.71 -5.02
C ARG A 38 2.50 18.03 -4.88
N THR A 39 3.22 18.14 -5.99
CA THR A 39 4.65 18.42 -6.01
C THR A 39 5.03 19.62 -5.14
N GLY A 40 5.99 19.42 -4.25
CA GLY A 40 6.51 20.48 -3.38
C GLY A 40 5.59 20.92 -2.23
N ARG A 41 4.44 20.25 -2.03
CA ARG A 41 3.60 20.50 -0.85
C ARG A 41 4.26 19.97 0.42
N ALA A 42 4.26 20.75 1.50
CA ALA A 42 4.90 20.36 2.76
C ALA A 42 4.03 19.45 3.65
N VAL A 43 2.71 19.42 3.42
CA VAL A 43 1.76 18.68 4.23
C VAL A 43 1.13 17.61 3.36
N PHE A 44 1.14 16.36 3.82
CA PHE A 44 0.48 15.26 3.15
C PHE A 44 -0.98 15.62 2.84
N THR A 45 -1.39 15.34 1.61
CA THR A 45 -2.78 15.50 1.21
C THR A 45 -3.16 14.27 0.40
N ASP A 46 -4.13 13.55 0.92
CA ASP A 46 -4.68 12.39 0.24
C ASP A 46 -5.37 12.81 -1.06
N ALA A 47 -4.97 12.18 -2.16
CA ALA A 47 -5.55 12.41 -3.48
C ALA A 47 -6.28 11.15 -4.01
N GLY A 48 -6.42 10.12 -3.19
CA GLY A 48 -6.80 8.78 -3.61
C GLY A 48 -5.70 8.06 -4.39
N GLY A 49 -5.94 6.83 -4.84
CA GLY A 49 -4.96 6.04 -5.56
C GLY A 49 -4.04 5.21 -4.65
N LEU A 50 -2.80 4.99 -5.10
CA LEU A 50 -1.73 4.36 -4.33
C LEU A 50 -0.50 5.25 -4.31
N ASP A 51 -0.14 5.74 -3.13
CA ASP A 51 1.08 6.50 -2.88
C ASP A 51 2.17 5.62 -2.26
N GLU A 52 3.42 5.79 -2.65
CA GLU A 52 4.55 5.18 -1.95
C GLU A 52 4.99 6.03 -0.75
N CYS A 53 4.67 5.55 0.45
CA CYS A 53 5.14 6.14 1.72
C CYS A 53 6.58 5.71 1.97
N PHE A 54 7.48 6.68 2.19
CA PHE A 54 8.90 6.43 2.47
C PHE A 54 9.59 7.69 3.02
N PRO A 55 10.45 7.60 4.04
CA PRO A 55 10.93 6.38 4.73
C PRO A 55 10.03 5.98 5.91
N THR A 56 8.81 6.51 5.98
CA THR A 56 7.86 6.26 7.06
C THR A 56 6.42 6.46 6.56
N VAL A 57 5.44 5.88 7.25
CA VAL A 57 4.01 6.11 6.96
C VAL A 57 3.47 7.24 7.83
N ARG A 58 3.70 7.18 9.15
CA ARG A 58 3.45 8.29 10.08
C ARG A 58 4.78 8.95 10.44
N GLY A 59 4.77 10.26 10.65
CA GLY A 59 5.98 10.99 11.04
C GLY A 59 5.93 12.44 10.60
N THR A 60 7.09 13.09 10.54
CA THR A 60 7.23 14.44 9.99
C THR A 60 8.30 14.46 8.90
N PRO A 61 7.94 14.66 7.62
CA PRO A 61 6.57 14.80 7.11
C PRO A 61 5.76 13.50 7.20
N ASP A 62 4.45 13.65 7.32
CA ASP A 62 3.49 12.54 7.24
C ASP A 62 3.62 11.85 5.87
N HIS A 63 3.57 10.52 5.84
CA HIS A 63 3.82 9.66 4.68
C HIS A 63 5.24 9.79 4.07
N GLY A 64 6.15 10.44 4.79
CA GLY A 64 7.53 10.60 4.39
C GLY A 64 7.71 11.57 3.22
N GLY A 65 8.83 11.43 2.51
CA GLY A 65 9.35 12.42 1.59
C GLY A 65 9.09 12.16 0.10
N LEU A 66 8.56 11.00 -0.29
CA LEU A 66 8.44 10.61 -1.72
C LEU A 66 7.10 10.95 -2.38
N TRP A 67 6.00 10.92 -1.63
CA TRP A 67 4.62 11.04 -2.17
C TRP A 67 4.35 12.34 -2.95
N ASN A 68 5.19 13.37 -2.76
CA ASN A 68 5.08 14.68 -3.41
C ASN A 68 6.27 14.99 -4.33
N GLN A 69 7.05 13.98 -4.74
CA GLN A 69 8.21 14.18 -5.61
C GLN A 69 7.85 13.89 -7.06
N VAL A 70 8.58 14.53 -7.99
CA VAL A 70 8.52 14.15 -9.41
C VAL A 70 9.42 12.94 -9.61
N TRP A 71 8.88 11.94 -10.30
CA TRP A 71 9.61 10.77 -10.77
C TRP A 71 10.05 11.00 -12.21
N THR A 72 11.18 10.39 -12.57
CA THR A 72 11.72 10.39 -13.93
C THR A 72 11.64 9.00 -14.52
N ASP A 73 11.14 8.90 -15.75
CA ASP A 73 11.20 7.67 -16.55
C ASP A 73 12.57 7.59 -17.25
N ASP A 74 13.33 6.52 -16.99
CA ASP A 74 14.61 6.25 -17.66
C ASP A 74 14.49 5.26 -18.84
N GLY A 75 13.26 4.87 -19.20
CA GLY A 75 12.90 3.96 -20.28
C GLY A 75 12.64 2.52 -19.81
N GLU A 76 13.16 2.12 -18.65
CA GLU A 76 12.89 0.81 -18.05
C GLU A 76 12.33 0.94 -16.62
N TRP A 77 12.74 1.97 -15.89
CA TRP A 77 12.36 2.24 -14.52
C TRP A 77 11.84 3.67 -14.37
N ASP A 78 10.79 3.81 -13.58
CA ASP A 78 10.46 5.08 -12.94
C ASP A 78 11.42 5.26 -11.75
N ALA A 79 12.01 6.43 -11.58
CA ALA A 79 12.97 6.70 -10.52
C ALA A 79 12.64 7.99 -9.77
N VAL A 80 12.84 7.97 -8.45
CA VAL A 80 12.77 9.15 -7.60
C VAL A 80 13.98 9.19 -6.69
N ARG A 81 14.55 10.38 -6.50
CA ARG A 81 15.62 10.63 -5.53
C ARG A 81 15.07 11.47 -4.39
N TRP A 82 15.43 11.08 -3.17
CA TRP A 82 15.18 11.86 -1.97
C TRP A 82 16.39 11.71 -1.04
N ASP A 83 17.04 12.82 -0.73
CA ASP A 83 18.34 12.87 -0.06
C ASP A 83 19.39 11.94 -0.70
N ASP A 84 19.91 10.97 0.06
CA ASP A 84 20.91 9.98 -0.35
C ASP A 84 20.28 8.66 -0.84
N VAL A 85 18.95 8.66 -1.01
CA VAL A 85 18.18 7.48 -1.42
C VAL A 85 17.71 7.64 -2.86
N VAL A 86 17.77 6.54 -3.62
CA VAL A 86 17.12 6.40 -4.91
C VAL A 86 16.18 5.21 -4.86
N LEU A 87 14.89 5.45 -5.05
CA LEU A 87 13.89 4.41 -5.25
C LEU A 87 13.57 4.33 -6.75
N ARG A 88 13.63 3.11 -7.30
CA ARG A 88 13.24 2.80 -8.67
C ARG A 88 12.08 1.81 -8.64
N ARG A 89 11.14 1.97 -9.55
CA ARG A 89 9.99 1.09 -9.74
C ARG A 89 9.84 0.74 -11.21
N ARG A 90 9.56 -0.53 -11.50
CA ARG A 90 9.14 -0.99 -12.83
C ARG A 90 7.78 -1.64 -12.74
N MET A 91 6.83 -1.09 -13.50
CA MET A 91 5.47 -1.60 -13.61
C MET A 91 5.40 -2.70 -14.66
N ASN A 92 4.70 -3.77 -14.35
CA ASN A 92 4.54 -4.92 -15.23
C ASN A 92 3.07 -5.41 -15.19
N GLY A 93 2.68 -6.21 -16.19
CA GLY A 93 1.36 -6.83 -16.23
C GLY A 93 1.33 -8.09 -17.09
N GLY A 94 0.35 -8.95 -16.82
CA GLY A 94 0.14 -10.19 -17.57
C GLY A 94 -0.25 -11.37 -16.67
N THR A 95 0.27 -12.55 -16.99
CA THR A 95 0.12 -13.73 -16.14
C THR A 95 0.95 -13.54 -14.86
N ARG A 96 0.36 -13.91 -13.72
CA ARG A 96 1.02 -13.80 -12.41
C ARG A 96 2.39 -14.50 -12.42
N PRO A 97 3.48 -13.80 -12.05
CA PRO A 97 4.84 -14.33 -12.14
C PRO A 97 5.16 -15.22 -10.94
N ASP A 98 4.81 -16.51 -11.01
CA ASP A 98 5.04 -17.58 -10.00
C ASP A 98 3.84 -18.53 -9.84
N ALA A 99 2.75 -18.33 -10.60
CA ALA A 99 1.59 -19.21 -10.54
C ALA A 99 2.01 -20.65 -10.86
N ALA A 100 2.18 -21.48 -9.82
CA ALA A 100 2.20 -22.92 -9.99
C ALA A 100 0.91 -23.30 -10.73
N PRO A 101 0.97 -24.19 -11.74
CA PRO A 101 -0.24 -24.59 -12.45
C PRO A 101 -1.26 -25.11 -11.41
N LEU A 102 -2.33 -24.33 -11.21
CA LEU A 102 -3.40 -24.72 -10.30
C LEU A 102 -3.97 -26.06 -10.79
N ALA A 103 -4.21 -26.99 -9.86
CA ALA A 103 -4.82 -28.29 -10.17
C ALA A 103 -6.21 -28.16 -10.83
N VAL A 104 -6.84 -26.99 -10.70
CA VAL A 104 -8.05 -26.58 -11.41
C VAL A 104 -7.80 -25.20 -11.99
N PRO A 105 -7.90 -24.99 -13.31
CA PRO A 105 -7.81 -23.66 -13.90
C PRO A 105 -8.91 -22.78 -13.30
N ARG A 106 -8.53 -21.79 -12.50
CA ARG A 106 -9.43 -20.67 -12.21
C ARG A 106 -9.31 -19.69 -13.36
N ALA A 107 -10.40 -18.99 -13.67
CA ALA A 107 -10.37 -17.88 -14.59
C ALA A 107 -9.61 -16.72 -13.92
N ASP A 108 -8.28 -16.81 -13.90
CA ASP A 108 -7.45 -15.70 -13.45
C ASP A 108 -7.71 -14.51 -14.36
N THR A 109 -8.05 -13.38 -13.74
CA THR A 109 -8.40 -12.16 -14.48
C THR A 109 -7.20 -11.27 -14.76
N GLY A 110 -5.99 -11.83 -14.61
CA GLY A 110 -4.70 -11.17 -14.76
C GLY A 110 -4.08 -10.74 -13.44
N ALA A 111 -2.85 -10.23 -13.54
CA ALA A 111 -2.14 -9.57 -12.45
C ALA A 111 -1.37 -8.35 -12.99
N VAL A 112 -1.16 -7.37 -12.10
CA VAL A 112 -0.14 -6.34 -12.26
C VAL A 112 0.90 -6.54 -11.16
N TRP A 113 2.14 -6.15 -11.40
CA TRP A 113 3.15 -6.14 -10.35
C TRP A 113 4.15 -5.02 -10.54
N ALA A 114 4.66 -4.52 -9.43
CA ALA A 114 5.72 -3.55 -9.38
C ALA A 114 6.98 -4.21 -8.80
N ASP A 115 8.05 -4.19 -9.58
CA ASP A 115 9.40 -4.47 -9.08
C ASP A 115 9.97 -3.17 -8.51
N TYR A 116 10.59 -3.24 -7.34
CA TYR A 116 11.22 -2.10 -6.70
C TYR A 116 12.71 -2.37 -6.47
N GLU A 117 13.51 -1.31 -6.61
CA GLU A 117 14.93 -1.27 -6.26
C GLU A 117 15.22 0.00 -5.47
N LEU A 118 15.74 -0.18 -4.24
CA LEU A 118 16.22 0.90 -3.39
C LEU A 118 17.74 0.88 -3.36
N THR A 119 18.36 2.03 -3.61
CA THR A 119 19.78 2.27 -3.34
C THR A 119 19.91 3.33 -2.26
N ALA A 120 20.66 3.01 -1.20
CA ALA A 120 20.85 3.87 -0.03
C ALA A 120 22.10 3.42 0.76
N PRO A 121 22.60 4.22 1.73
CA PRO A 121 23.71 3.80 2.58
C PRO A 121 23.43 2.46 3.29
N PRO A 122 24.43 1.56 3.42
CA PRO A 122 24.31 0.36 4.24
C PRO A 122 23.84 0.67 5.66
N GLY A 123 22.92 -0.16 6.18
CA GLY A 123 22.33 0.03 7.50
C GLY A 123 21.23 1.10 7.56
N TYR A 124 20.90 1.77 6.45
CA TYR A 124 19.78 2.71 6.40
C TYR A 124 18.47 1.99 6.77
N GLN A 125 17.79 2.51 7.78
CA GLN A 125 16.53 1.96 8.28
C GLN A 125 15.36 2.74 7.71
N PHE A 126 14.30 2.04 7.33
CA PHE A 126 13.11 2.66 6.77
C PHE A 126 11.87 1.81 6.99
N VAL A 127 10.72 2.46 6.89
CA VAL A 127 9.43 1.84 6.60
C VAL A 127 9.01 2.27 5.21
N TRP A 128 8.52 1.32 4.42
CA TRP A 128 7.92 1.58 3.12
C TRP A 128 6.52 0.99 3.09
N ALA A 129 5.55 1.70 2.53
CA ALA A 129 4.22 1.15 2.29
C ALA A 129 3.69 1.61 0.94
N ALA A 130 3.02 0.70 0.24
CA ALA A 130 2.17 1.03 -0.89
C ALA A 130 0.79 1.43 -0.35
N HIS A 131 0.59 2.70 -0.02
CA HIS A 131 -0.63 3.23 0.61
C HIS A 131 -1.79 3.28 -0.39
N ALA A 132 -2.41 2.12 -0.65
CA ALA A 132 -3.46 1.95 -1.64
C ALA A 132 -4.84 2.14 -1.04
N LEU A 133 -5.57 3.14 -1.51
CA LEU A 133 -6.95 3.42 -1.09
C LEU A 133 -7.93 2.84 -2.09
N LEU A 134 -8.84 2.00 -1.60
CA LEU A 134 -9.77 1.23 -2.40
C LEU A 134 -11.18 1.80 -2.35
N ASP A 135 -11.85 1.83 -3.51
CA ASP A 135 -13.27 2.15 -3.63
C ASP A 135 -14.11 0.89 -3.44
N CYS A 136 -14.37 0.54 -2.18
CA CYS A 136 -15.13 -0.65 -1.82
C CYS A 136 -16.59 -0.34 -1.45
N ALA A 137 -17.50 -1.26 -1.79
CA ALA A 137 -18.87 -1.18 -1.31
C ALA A 137 -18.97 -1.43 0.22
N VAL A 138 -20.09 -1.03 0.81
CA VAL A 138 -20.43 -1.45 2.18
C VAL A 138 -20.56 -2.98 2.21
N GLY A 139 -19.90 -3.60 3.18
CA GLY A 139 -19.85 -5.05 3.35
C GLY A 139 -18.65 -5.72 2.69
N ALA A 140 -17.77 -4.97 2.01
CA ALA A 140 -16.48 -5.50 1.56
C ALA A 140 -15.67 -6.01 2.77
N SER A 141 -14.85 -7.04 2.58
CA SER A 141 -14.05 -7.63 3.65
C SER A 141 -12.57 -7.72 3.31
N VAL A 142 -11.73 -7.71 4.35
CA VAL A 142 -10.29 -7.98 4.26
C VAL A 142 -10.02 -9.34 4.90
N ASP A 143 -9.63 -10.28 4.05
CA ASP A 143 -9.25 -11.63 4.40
C ASP A 143 -7.72 -11.72 4.57
N VAL A 144 -7.30 -12.21 5.74
CA VAL A 144 -5.93 -12.57 6.09
C VAL A 144 -5.95 -13.88 6.87
N PRO A 145 -4.80 -14.56 7.08
CA PRO A 145 -4.77 -15.75 7.91
C PRO A 145 -5.40 -15.52 9.29
N ASP A 146 -6.14 -16.51 9.78
CA ASP A 146 -6.76 -16.45 11.11
C ASP A 146 -5.71 -16.16 12.19
N LYS A 147 -6.07 -15.31 13.16
CA LYS A 147 -5.19 -14.90 14.27
C LYS A 147 -3.90 -14.23 13.83
N THR A 148 -3.91 -13.57 12.66
CA THR A 148 -2.84 -12.65 12.30
C THR A 148 -2.67 -11.62 13.41
N ALA A 149 -1.46 -11.54 13.97
CA ALA A 149 -1.13 -10.57 15.00
C ALA A 149 -1.24 -9.16 14.41
N CYS A 150 -1.80 -8.22 15.17
CA CYS A 150 -1.95 -6.85 14.73
C CYS A 150 -1.51 -5.83 15.79
N ARG A 151 -1.00 -4.69 15.32
CA ARG A 151 -0.81 -3.48 16.12
C ARG A 151 -1.91 -2.50 15.73
N LEU A 152 -2.81 -2.18 16.66
CA LEU A 152 -3.92 -1.27 16.44
C LEU A 152 -3.51 0.14 16.82
N TYR A 153 -3.81 1.11 15.95
CA TYR A 153 -3.47 2.51 16.12
C TYR A 153 -4.75 3.28 16.45
N PRO A 154 -5.00 3.59 17.74
CA PRO A 154 -6.10 4.46 18.14
C PRO A 154 -5.86 5.88 17.60
N ASP A 155 -6.93 6.69 17.59
CA ASP A 155 -6.86 8.11 17.21
C ASP A 155 -5.87 8.91 18.08
N GLU A 156 -5.74 8.52 19.36
CA GLU A 156 -4.80 9.10 20.31
C GLU A 156 -4.08 8.02 21.12
N GLY A 157 -2.77 8.20 21.31
CA GLY A 157 -1.93 7.32 22.15
C GLY A 157 -1.08 6.32 21.35
N PRO A 158 -0.28 5.49 22.06
CA PRO A 158 0.53 4.47 21.42
C PRO A 158 -0.35 3.38 20.82
N TRP A 159 0.18 2.67 19.83
CA TRP A 159 -0.47 1.46 19.34
C TRP A 159 -0.56 0.40 20.43
N VAL A 160 -1.54 -0.49 20.29
CA VAL A 160 -1.76 -1.63 21.19
C VAL A 160 -1.71 -2.94 20.41
N GLU A 161 -1.16 -3.98 21.02
CA GLU A 161 -1.17 -5.33 20.43
C GLU A 161 -2.57 -5.94 20.52
N GLY A 162 -2.91 -6.72 19.50
CA GLY A 162 -4.14 -7.49 19.46
C GLY A 162 -4.11 -8.55 18.36
N ASP A 163 -5.20 -9.30 18.26
CA ASP A 163 -5.43 -10.19 17.12
C ASP A 163 -6.33 -9.48 16.10
N TRP A 164 -6.12 -9.80 14.83
CA TRP A 164 -7.02 -9.33 13.76
C TRP A 164 -8.48 -9.67 14.08
N SER A 165 -9.28 -8.63 14.28
CA SER A 165 -10.67 -8.76 14.73
C SER A 165 -11.65 -8.71 13.56
N SER A 166 -12.81 -9.35 13.74
CA SER A 166 -13.92 -9.27 12.79
C SER A 166 -14.49 -7.84 12.65
N THR A 167 -14.17 -6.93 13.56
CA THR A 167 -14.67 -5.54 13.56
C THR A 167 -13.88 -4.62 12.62
N LEU A 168 -12.62 -4.96 12.29
CA LEU A 168 -11.81 -4.26 11.29
C LEU A 168 -11.78 -5.00 9.95
N SER A 169 -12.15 -6.28 9.94
CA SER A 169 -12.17 -7.08 8.72
C SER A 169 -13.31 -6.77 7.76
N THR A 170 -14.31 -5.98 8.17
CA THR A 170 -15.44 -5.60 7.33
C THR A 170 -15.55 -4.09 7.18
N TYR A 171 -15.70 -3.65 5.93
CA TYR A 171 -15.83 -2.26 5.57
C TYR A 171 -17.29 -1.80 5.65
N GLY A 172 -17.61 -1.06 6.72
CA GLY A 172 -18.98 -0.65 7.07
C GLY A 172 -19.51 0.57 6.31
N PRO A 173 -20.77 0.99 6.61
CA PRO A 173 -21.27 2.32 6.26
C PRO A 173 -20.47 3.41 6.99
N SER A 174 -20.59 4.66 6.54
CA SER A 174 -20.01 5.82 7.25
C SER A 174 -20.53 5.88 8.69
N ASP A 175 -19.62 5.94 9.65
CA ASP A 175 -19.90 5.99 11.09
C ASP A 175 -19.10 7.06 11.83
N GLY A 176 -18.30 7.85 11.10
CA GLY A 176 -17.46 8.90 11.66
C GLY A 176 -16.16 8.40 12.28
N THR A 177 -15.79 7.13 12.11
CA THR A 177 -14.55 6.57 12.65
C THR A 177 -13.46 6.42 11.59
N ALA A 178 -12.21 6.51 12.04
CA ALA A 178 -11.04 6.11 11.26
C ALA A 178 -10.14 5.24 12.14
N VAL A 179 -9.66 4.11 11.65
CA VAL A 179 -8.80 3.20 12.44
C VAL A 179 -7.70 2.64 11.57
N GLY A 180 -6.47 2.71 12.07
CA GLY A 180 -5.31 2.07 11.46
C GLY A 180 -4.92 0.78 12.19
N ALA A 181 -4.44 -0.21 11.44
CA ALA A 181 -3.84 -1.42 11.98
C ALA A 181 -2.64 -1.85 11.13
N VAL A 182 -1.61 -2.41 11.76
CA VAL A 182 -0.54 -3.12 11.06
C VAL A 182 -0.70 -4.60 11.34
N LEU A 183 -0.92 -5.40 10.29
CA LEU A 183 -0.99 -6.85 10.32
C LEU A 183 0.44 -7.40 10.23
N VAL A 184 1.00 -7.73 11.38
CA VAL A 184 2.41 -8.06 11.55
C VAL A 184 2.72 -9.39 10.86
N ASP A 185 3.80 -9.41 10.09
CA ASP A 185 4.28 -10.61 9.37
C ASP A 185 3.22 -11.19 8.40
N CYS A 186 2.36 -10.32 7.89
CA CYS A 186 1.30 -10.64 6.95
C CYS A 186 1.67 -10.12 5.54
N PRO A 187 2.33 -10.95 4.69
CA PRO A 187 2.76 -10.53 3.37
C PRO A 187 1.65 -10.49 2.33
N SER A 188 0.46 -10.99 2.66
CA SER A 188 -0.65 -11.10 1.72
C SER A 188 -1.97 -10.78 2.39
N ALA A 189 -2.75 -9.87 1.78
CA ALA A 189 -4.11 -9.57 2.17
C ALA A 189 -5.03 -9.59 0.95
N THR A 190 -6.26 -10.08 1.14
CA THR A 190 -7.26 -10.17 0.08
C THR A 190 -8.49 -9.36 0.43
N VAL A 191 -8.86 -8.42 -0.44
CA VAL A 191 -10.10 -7.66 -0.32
C VAL A 191 -11.19 -8.34 -1.14
N ARG A 192 -12.32 -8.66 -0.52
CA ARG A 192 -13.51 -9.16 -1.21
C ARG A 192 -14.53 -8.05 -1.36
N ASP A 193 -14.90 -7.75 -2.60
CA ASP A 193 -15.90 -6.74 -2.90
C ASP A 193 -16.63 -7.05 -4.21
N ARG A 194 -17.94 -6.78 -4.25
CA ARG A 194 -18.78 -6.89 -5.47
C ARG A 194 -18.60 -8.21 -6.26
N GLY A 195 -18.38 -9.33 -5.58
CA GLY A 195 -18.20 -10.65 -6.20
C GLY A 195 -16.78 -10.94 -6.73
N MET A 196 -15.82 -10.06 -6.43
CA MET A 196 -14.42 -10.19 -6.79
C MET A 196 -13.53 -10.20 -5.55
N ALA A 197 -12.36 -10.81 -5.67
CA ALA A 197 -11.31 -10.83 -4.67
C ALA A 197 -10.04 -10.22 -5.27
N LEU A 198 -9.58 -9.11 -4.70
CA LEU A 198 -8.33 -8.43 -5.03
C LEU A 198 -7.27 -8.80 -3.98
N THR A 199 -6.19 -9.46 -4.39
CA THR A 199 -5.11 -9.87 -3.48
C THR A 199 -3.87 -9.03 -3.73
N PHE A 200 -3.36 -8.42 -2.67
CA PHE A 200 -2.03 -7.81 -2.62
C PHE A 200 -1.06 -8.80 -1.98
N GLU A 201 0.11 -8.96 -2.59
CA GLU A 201 1.18 -9.82 -2.07
C GLU A 201 2.53 -9.12 -2.19
N LEU A 202 3.23 -8.98 -1.07
CA LEU A 202 4.54 -8.35 -0.99
C LEU A 202 5.61 -9.38 -0.66
N SER A 203 6.70 -9.35 -1.43
CA SER A 203 7.85 -10.23 -1.21
C SER A 203 9.14 -9.42 -1.12
N CYS A 204 9.80 -9.53 0.04
CA CYS A 204 11.14 -9.03 0.28
C CYS A 204 11.87 -9.96 1.26
N PRO A 205 12.55 -11.01 0.76
CA PRO A 205 13.21 -11.98 1.62
C PRO A 205 14.19 -11.34 2.61
N GLY A 206 14.09 -11.74 3.88
CA GLY A 206 14.97 -11.25 4.94
C GLY A 206 14.60 -9.88 5.53
N GLN A 207 13.49 -9.27 5.09
CA GLN A 207 12.98 -8.01 5.63
C GLN A 207 11.67 -8.22 6.41
N PRO A 208 11.31 -7.31 7.33
CA PRO A 208 9.96 -7.29 7.91
C PRO A 208 8.94 -6.98 6.83
N VAL A 209 7.99 -7.89 6.61
CA VAL A 209 6.93 -7.73 5.62
C VAL A 209 5.59 -7.84 6.32
N SER A 210 4.80 -6.78 6.29
CA SER A 210 3.48 -6.70 6.92
C SER A 210 2.47 -6.13 5.93
N THR A 211 1.21 -6.03 6.35
CA THR A 211 0.19 -5.27 5.62
C THR A 211 -0.46 -4.29 6.58
N ALA A 212 -0.43 -3.00 6.27
CA ALA A 212 -1.23 -2.02 6.97
C ALA A 212 -2.67 -2.01 6.42
N VAL A 213 -3.62 -1.72 7.30
CA VAL A 213 -5.02 -1.52 6.97
C VAL A 213 -5.47 -0.18 7.55
N TRP A 214 -6.09 0.64 6.71
CA TRP A 214 -6.68 1.90 7.10
C TRP A 214 -8.18 1.89 6.80
N ARG A 215 -9.01 1.89 7.83
CA ARG A 215 -10.46 1.92 7.66
C ARG A 215 -10.97 3.32 7.96
N ASN A 216 -11.25 4.12 6.94
CA ASN A 216 -11.84 5.44 7.09
C ASN A 216 -13.31 5.43 6.70
N LEU A 217 -14.19 5.66 7.67
CA LEU A 217 -15.64 5.67 7.53
C LEU A 217 -16.19 7.08 7.76
N GLU A 218 -15.59 8.06 7.09
CA GLU A 218 -15.80 9.51 7.30
C GLU A 218 -15.34 10.02 8.66
N GLY A 219 -14.30 9.40 9.25
CA GLY A 219 -13.67 9.90 10.47
C GLY A 219 -12.51 10.87 10.23
N PHE A 220 -11.86 10.78 9.07
CA PHE A 220 -10.66 11.56 8.77
C PHE A 220 -10.65 12.11 7.33
N PRO A 221 -10.03 13.27 7.07
CA PRO A 221 -9.59 14.28 8.04
C PRO A 221 -10.78 15.08 8.58
N ALA A 222 -10.65 15.65 9.78
CA ALA A 222 -11.74 16.34 10.48
C ALA A 222 -12.45 17.45 9.65
N GLY A 223 -11.72 18.13 8.75
CA GLY A 223 -12.27 19.22 7.94
C GLY A 223 -12.91 18.78 6.62
N ALA A 224 -12.61 17.58 6.14
CA ALA A 224 -13.09 17.06 4.85
C ALA A 224 -13.10 15.52 4.89
N PRO A 225 -13.89 14.90 5.78
CA PRO A 225 -13.86 13.47 5.97
C PRO A 225 -14.32 12.73 4.73
N TYR A 226 -13.72 11.59 4.46
CA TYR A 226 -14.09 10.72 3.35
C TYR A 226 -14.18 9.27 3.78
N ARG A 227 -14.77 8.47 2.90
CA ARG A 227 -14.90 7.02 3.09
C ARG A 227 -13.92 6.32 2.15
N SER A 228 -12.95 5.60 2.69
CA SER A 228 -12.04 4.73 1.92
C SER A 228 -11.56 3.54 2.74
N LEU A 229 -11.10 2.49 2.06
CA LEU A 229 -10.41 1.35 2.68
C LEU A 229 -8.96 1.31 2.17
N GLY A 230 -7.99 1.58 3.03
CA GLY A 230 -6.58 1.38 2.77
C GLY A 230 -6.16 -0.06 3.00
N VAL A 231 -5.48 -0.67 2.03
CA VAL A 231 -4.76 -1.93 2.18
C VAL A 231 -3.35 -1.72 1.64
N GLU A 232 -2.38 -1.82 2.54
CA GLU A 232 -1.08 -1.20 2.34
C GLU A 232 0.04 -2.19 2.61
N PRO A 233 0.46 -2.98 1.60
CA PRO A 233 1.59 -3.85 1.74
C PRO A 233 2.83 -3.04 2.11
N MET A 234 3.53 -3.47 3.16
CA MET A 234 4.58 -2.67 3.78
C MET A 234 5.85 -3.47 4.10
N LEU A 235 6.99 -2.82 3.92
CA LEU A 235 8.25 -3.21 4.54
C LEU A 235 8.32 -2.51 5.90
N GLY A 236 8.14 -3.27 6.96
CA GLY A 236 8.10 -2.78 8.34
C GLY A 236 6.99 -3.41 9.18
N ARG A 237 6.92 -3.06 10.47
CA ARG A 237 5.90 -3.51 11.44
C ARG A 237 5.26 -2.36 12.22
N VAL A 238 5.58 -1.11 11.88
CA VAL A 238 5.03 0.10 12.49
C VAL A 238 4.72 1.14 11.41
N PHE A 239 3.80 2.05 11.70
CA PHE A 239 3.58 3.22 10.84
C PHE A 239 4.70 4.25 10.94
N ASP A 240 5.15 4.57 12.16
CA ASP A 240 6.19 5.58 12.40
C ASP A 240 7.53 4.90 12.61
N LEU A 241 8.51 5.21 11.75
CA LEU A 241 9.88 4.74 11.88
C LEU A 241 10.51 5.09 13.23
N ALA A 242 10.14 6.23 13.85
CA ALA A 242 10.63 6.61 15.17
C ALA A 242 10.14 5.69 16.30
N GLU A 243 9.05 4.95 16.08
CA GLU A 243 8.51 3.95 17.02
C GLU A 243 9.09 2.55 16.78
N ALA A 244 9.90 2.35 15.73
CA ALA A 244 10.40 1.05 15.36
C ALA A 244 11.32 0.45 16.44
N GLY A 245 10.94 -0.71 16.97
CA GLY A 245 11.82 -1.52 17.79
C GLY A 245 12.81 -2.35 16.95
N PRO A 246 13.69 -3.14 17.62
CA PRO A 246 14.57 -4.07 16.92
C PRO A 246 13.81 -4.99 15.97
N GLY A 247 14.14 -4.89 14.68
CA GLY A 247 13.52 -5.69 13.61
C GLY A 247 12.22 -5.12 13.04
N ASP A 248 11.66 -4.03 13.57
CA ASP A 248 10.41 -3.46 13.05
C ASP A 248 10.60 -2.68 11.74
N ALA A 249 11.80 -2.16 11.47
CA ALA A 249 12.12 -1.42 10.25
C ALA A 249 12.89 -2.31 9.26
N ALA A 250 12.66 -2.08 7.97
CA ALA A 250 13.50 -2.65 6.94
C ALA A 250 14.90 -2.00 6.98
N VAL A 251 15.91 -2.77 6.62
CA VAL A 251 17.31 -2.34 6.68
C VAL A 251 17.99 -2.61 5.36
N VAL A 252 18.65 -1.59 4.82
CA VAL A 252 19.44 -1.70 3.60
C VAL A 252 20.70 -2.54 3.90
N PRO A 253 20.96 -3.63 3.14
CA PRO A 253 22.08 -4.52 3.42
C PRO A 253 23.43 -3.87 3.09
N ASP A 254 24.53 -4.54 3.46
CA ASP A 254 25.92 -4.07 3.24
C ASP A 254 26.24 -3.69 1.80
N GLY A 255 25.54 -4.29 0.82
CA GLY A 255 25.68 -3.95 -0.60
C GLY A 255 25.04 -2.63 -1.02
N GLY A 256 24.34 -1.91 -0.12
CA GLY A 256 23.69 -0.63 -0.39
C GLY A 256 22.48 -0.72 -1.33
N ARG A 257 21.98 -1.94 -1.59
CA ARG A 257 20.86 -2.19 -2.51
C ARG A 257 19.89 -3.20 -1.92
N LEU A 258 18.61 -2.91 -2.01
CA LEU A 258 17.52 -3.79 -1.62
C LEU A 258 16.48 -3.84 -2.73
N THR A 259 15.90 -5.02 -2.99
CA THR A 259 14.86 -5.21 -4.00
C THR A 259 13.66 -5.92 -3.41
N TRP A 260 12.46 -5.56 -3.86
CA TRP A 260 11.22 -6.25 -3.49
C TRP A 260 10.22 -6.21 -4.63
N ARG A 261 9.15 -6.99 -4.50
CA ARG A 261 8.07 -7.03 -5.48
C ARG A 261 6.72 -6.95 -4.78
N LEU A 262 5.85 -6.09 -5.30
CA LEU A 262 4.43 -6.07 -5.00
C LEU A 262 3.66 -6.69 -6.18
N VAL A 263 2.88 -7.74 -5.93
CA VAL A 263 1.95 -8.34 -6.89
C VAL A 263 0.52 -8.02 -6.49
N VAL A 264 -0.30 -7.60 -7.45
CA VAL A 264 -1.72 -7.40 -7.28
C VAL A 264 -2.48 -8.24 -8.29
N SER A 265 -3.37 -9.10 -7.81
CA SER A 265 -4.12 -10.06 -8.63
C SER A 265 -5.61 -10.00 -8.31
N ALA A 266 -6.46 -10.31 -9.28
CA ALA A 266 -7.89 -10.42 -9.03
C ALA A 266 -8.48 -11.73 -9.56
N ARG A 267 -9.52 -12.19 -8.87
CA ARG A 267 -10.28 -13.39 -9.21
C ARG A 267 -11.74 -13.25 -8.78
N PRO A 268 -12.68 -14.02 -9.35
CA PRO A 268 -14.01 -14.16 -8.77
C PRO A 268 -13.91 -14.62 -7.30
N ALA A 269 -14.71 -13.99 -6.42
CA ALA A 269 -14.74 -14.25 -4.97
C ALA A 269 -15.39 -15.60 -4.63
#